data_AF-A0A7S3YQI2-F1
#
_entry.id   AF-A0A7S3YQI2-F1
#
_cell.length_a   1.000
_cell.length_b   1.000
_cell.length_c   1.000
_cell.angle_alpha   90.00
_cell.angle_beta   90.00
_cell.angle_gamma   90.00
#
_symmetry.space_group_name_H-M   'P 1'
#
loop_
_entity.id
_entity.type
_entity.pdbx_description
1 polymer ?
#
loop_
_entity_poly.entity_id
_entity_poly.type
_entity_poly.pdbx_seq_one_letter_code
_entity_poly.pdbx_strand_id
1 'polypeptide(L)'
;MAKMFPELKFILVDPSPFTVKETENIVCRQELFTDELAKQFSTGFDPPVIFMSDIRSTDWEIEDDQKVEEQCQDDMDAQMRWHKMINPHCSMLKFRLSWKPGTTTYLKGDIYIQPWAPITSSETRLWTPIDGKSETAEYDNERYENQCFYYNTITRVARYPHKVEGEGIDHCYDCTAEIFILKNWLMKWEGLTDEKEINDRISKMSFDISRACTGGQLRTLETGNLDPTLRKKAIRKRQWIDDMPAYTAAKVKKQRKEESEKKTVEQRYSKFALKQMEAMGYKEGEGLGKEGKGIAQPVESAGNLRGRGLGFDVTTAFKNVPEEQAAAAGAGA
;
A
#
# COMPACT_ATOMS: atom_id res chain seq x y z
N MET A 1 6.46 12.34 5.57
CA MET A 1 5.78 12.83 4.36
C MET A 1 4.61 13.76 4.67
N ALA A 2 3.48 13.30 5.21
CA ALA A 2 2.32 14.18 5.45
C ALA A 2 2.63 15.43 6.31
N LYS A 3 3.56 15.34 7.27
CA LYS A 3 4.03 16.50 8.05
C LYS A 3 4.87 17.50 7.25
N MET A 4 5.55 17.05 6.19
CA MET A 4 6.41 17.88 5.34
C MET A 4 5.66 18.51 4.16
N PHE A 5 4.46 17.99 3.87
CA PHE A 5 3.57 18.48 2.81
C PHE A 5 2.14 18.58 3.37
N PRO A 6 1.91 19.47 4.35
CA PRO A 6 0.62 19.58 5.04
C PRO A 6 -0.54 20.02 4.14
N GLU A 7 -0.23 20.60 2.97
CA GLU A 7 -1.19 21.00 1.94
C GLU A 7 -1.74 19.82 1.11
N LEU A 8 -1.09 18.65 1.18
CA LEU A 8 -1.50 17.48 0.42
C LEU A 8 -2.41 16.56 1.23
N LYS A 9 -3.42 16.00 0.56
CA LYS A 9 -4.24 14.91 1.08
C LYS A 9 -3.67 13.57 0.66
N PHE A 10 -3.38 12.71 1.65
CA PHE A 10 -2.86 11.36 1.45
C PHE A 10 -3.98 10.35 1.56
N ILE A 11 -4.18 9.55 0.51
CA ILE A 11 -5.09 8.41 0.51
C ILE A 11 -4.24 7.16 0.39
N LEU A 12 -4.16 6.41 1.49
CA LEU A 12 -3.34 5.21 1.61
C LEU A 12 -4.22 3.99 1.39
N VAL A 13 -3.83 3.09 0.50
CA VAL A 13 -4.58 1.87 0.22
C VAL A 13 -3.65 0.67 0.34
N ASP A 14 -3.98 -0.25 1.26
CA ASP A 14 -3.24 -1.48 1.46
C ASP A 14 -4.16 -2.51 2.13
N PRO A 15 -4.13 -3.80 1.75
CA PRO A 15 -4.82 -4.85 2.48
C PRO A 15 -4.16 -5.17 3.84
N SER A 16 -2.91 -4.79 4.07
CA SER A 16 -2.14 -4.98 5.31
C SER A 16 -2.42 -3.85 6.33
N PRO A 17 -2.54 -4.14 7.63
CA PRO A 17 -2.87 -3.14 8.65
C PRO A 17 -1.93 -1.93 8.66
N PHE A 18 -2.51 -0.73 8.61
CA PHE A 18 -1.75 0.52 8.73
C PHE A 18 -1.22 0.75 10.16
N THR A 19 0.00 1.27 10.26
CA THR A 19 0.60 1.74 11.53
C THR A 19 0.39 3.23 11.76
N VAL A 20 0.05 3.97 10.70
CA VAL A 20 -0.24 5.41 10.77
C VAL A 20 -1.68 5.64 11.22
N LYS A 21 -1.88 6.66 12.04
CA LYS A 21 -3.22 7.10 12.45
C LYS A 21 -3.81 8.01 11.38
N GLU A 22 -5.10 7.84 11.11
CA GLU A 22 -5.85 8.75 10.26
C GLU A 22 -5.87 10.17 10.84
N THR A 23 -5.91 11.14 9.93
CA THR A 23 -6.03 12.57 10.22
C THR A 23 -6.90 13.22 9.15
N GLU A 24 -7.16 14.52 9.24
CA GLU A 24 -7.83 15.25 8.15
C GLU A 24 -7.11 15.13 6.78
N ASN A 25 -5.78 14.99 6.83
CA ASN A 25 -4.91 14.88 5.65
C ASN A 25 -4.50 13.42 5.33
N ILE A 26 -4.88 12.44 6.14
CA ILE A 26 -4.52 11.03 5.94
C ILE A 26 -5.76 10.16 6.07
N VAL A 27 -6.14 9.54 4.95
CA VAL A 27 -7.23 8.55 4.87
C VAL A 27 -6.64 7.17 4.60
N CYS A 28 -7.00 6.17 5.40
CA CYS A 28 -6.52 4.80 5.27
C CYS A 28 -7.65 3.89 4.77
N ARG A 29 -7.50 3.32 3.57
CA ARG A 29 -8.41 2.31 3.01
C ARG A 29 -7.79 0.93 3.12
N GLN A 30 -8.30 0.15 4.08
CA GLN A 30 -7.83 -1.19 4.40
C GLN A 30 -8.36 -2.24 3.41
N GLU A 31 -8.02 -2.12 2.14
CA GLU A 31 -8.53 -2.96 1.05
C GLU A 31 -7.47 -3.20 -0.03
N LEU A 32 -7.74 -4.19 -0.90
CA LEU A 32 -6.90 -4.45 -2.06
C LEU A 32 -7.07 -3.31 -3.09
N PHE A 33 -5.98 -2.82 -3.68
CA PHE A 33 -6.08 -1.89 -4.80
C PHE A 33 -6.50 -2.65 -6.06
N THR A 34 -7.66 -2.30 -6.63
CA THR A 34 -8.24 -2.95 -7.82
C THR A 34 -8.53 -1.95 -8.93
N ASP A 35 -8.84 -2.44 -10.12
CA ASP A 35 -9.22 -1.62 -11.27
C ASP A 35 -10.51 -0.81 -10.98
N GLU A 36 -11.45 -1.37 -10.21
CA GLU A 36 -12.65 -0.64 -9.77
C GLU A 36 -12.30 0.53 -8.85
N LEU A 37 -11.36 0.31 -7.92
CA LEU A 37 -10.88 1.36 -7.03
C LEU A 37 -10.05 2.41 -7.79
N ALA A 38 -9.17 2.00 -8.69
CA ALA A 38 -8.39 2.89 -9.55
C ALA A 38 -9.29 3.86 -10.32
N LYS A 39 -10.42 3.38 -10.88
CA LYS A 39 -11.40 4.24 -11.58
C LYS A 39 -12.01 5.31 -10.69
N GLN A 40 -12.14 5.11 -9.39
CA GLN A 40 -12.65 6.13 -8.46
C GLN A 40 -11.74 7.37 -8.40
N PHE A 41 -10.46 7.22 -8.75
CA PHE A 41 -9.48 8.31 -8.76
C PHE A 41 -9.36 9.02 -10.11
N SER A 42 -10.11 8.58 -11.13
CA SER A 42 -10.03 9.16 -12.49
C SER A 42 -10.70 10.52 -12.62
N THR A 43 -11.62 10.87 -11.71
CA THR A 43 -12.41 12.10 -11.75
C THR A 43 -12.64 12.63 -10.33
N GLY A 44 -12.94 13.92 -10.20
CA GLY A 44 -13.33 14.53 -8.93
C GLY A 44 -12.19 14.99 -8.02
N PHE A 45 -10.95 15.08 -8.54
CA PHE A 45 -9.81 15.62 -7.81
C PHE A 45 -9.24 16.85 -8.52
N ASP A 46 -9.15 17.97 -7.79
CA ASP A 46 -8.49 19.21 -8.19
C ASP A 46 -7.63 19.72 -7.01
N PRO A 47 -6.29 19.77 -7.11
CA PRO A 47 -5.48 19.42 -8.28
C PRO A 47 -5.54 17.91 -8.61
N PRO A 48 -5.14 17.51 -9.83
CA PRO A 48 -5.13 16.12 -10.27
C PRO A 48 -4.23 15.23 -9.38
N VAL A 49 -4.60 13.96 -9.25
CA VAL A 49 -3.96 12.97 -8.36
C VAL A 49 -2.48 12.76 -8.72
N ILE A 50 -1.60 12.67 -7.73
CA ILE A 50 -0.27 12.06 -7.87
C ILE A 50 -0.37 10.60 -7.42
N PHE A 51 -0.01 9.66 -8.29
CA PHE A 51 -0.16 8.24 -7.98
C PHE A 51 1.19 7.61 -7.57
N MET A 52 1.22 6.97 -6.41
CA MET A 52 2.42 6.25 -5.94
C MET A 52 2.07 4.79 -5.70
N SER A 53 2.87 3.87 -6.25
CA SER A 53 2.67 2.44 -6.05
C SER A 53 3.98 1.77 -5.63
N ASP A 54 3.90 1.01 -4.53
CA ASP A 54 4.92 0.04 -4.10
C ASP A 54 4.25 -1.32 -3.88
N ILE A 55 3.39 -1.72 -4.83
CA ILE A 55 2.74 -3.03 -4.79
C ILE A 55 3.78 -4.14 -4.70
N ARG A 56 3.48 -5.14 -3.88
CA ARG A 56 4.21 -6.40 -3.80
C ARG A 56 3.19 -7.52 -3.66
N SER A 57 2.88 -8.19 -4.76
CA SER A 57 2.08 -9.41 -4.72
C SER A 57 2.93 -10.67 -4.55
N THR A 58 4.26 -10.55 -4.68
CA THR A 58 5.20 -11.64 -4.50
C THR A 58 5.24 -12.17 -3.08
N ASP A 59 5.02 -13.48 -2.95
CA ASP A 59 5.35 -14.18 -1.71
C ASP A 59 6.86 -14.44 -1.68
N TRP A 60 7.53 -13.87 -0.68
CA TRP A 60 8.98 -14.00 -0.50
C TRP A 60 9.40 -15.41 -0.04
N GLU A 61 8.45 -16.31 0.25
CA GLU A 61 8.68 -17.75 0.45
C GLU A 61 8.75 -18.53 -0.87
N ILE A 62 8.48 -17.88 -2.02
CA ILE A 62 8.69 -18.49 -3.33
C ILE A 62 10.20 -18.59 -3.58
N GLU A 63 10.72 -19.81 -3.49
CA GLU A 63 12.11 -20.16 -3.85
C GLU A 63 12.29 -20.36 -5.38
N ASP A 64 11.21 -20.24 -6.14
CA ASP A 64 11.19 -20.41 -7.59
C ASP A 64 11.35 -19.06 -8.30
N ASP A 65 12.56 -18.81 -8.78
CA ASP A 65 12.91 -17.58 -9.50
C ASP A 65 11.94 -17.28 -10.65
N GLN A 66 11.44 -18.28 -11.37
CA GLN A 66 10.53 -18.04 -12.49
C GLN A 66 9.22 -17.41 -12.00
N LYS A 67 8.67 -17.90 -10.88
CA LYS A 67 7.44 -17.35 -10.30
C LYS A 67 7.64 -15.95 -9.73
N VAL A 68 8.83 -15.65 -9.20
CA VAL A 68 9.18 -14.30 -8.74
C VAL A 68 9.17 -13.32 -9.93
N GLU A 69 9.76 -13.71 -11.06
CA GLU A 69 9.77 -12.90 -12.28
C GLU A 69 8.36 -12.67 -12.84
N GLU A 70 7.54 -13.72 -12.91
CA GLU A 70 6.14 -13.63 -13.37
C GLU A 70 5.32 -12.67 -12.49
N GLN A 71 5.47 -12.76 -11.17
CA GLN A 71 4.76 -11.87 -10.24
C GLN A 71 5.27 -10.42 -10.30
N CYS A 72 6.57 -10.22 -10.51
CA CYS A 72 7.11 -8.89 -10.74
C CYS A 72 6.52 -8.27 -12.01
N GLN A 73 6.37 -9.05 -13.08
CA GLN A 73 5.74 -8.59 -14.31
C GLN A 73 4.25 -8.28 -14.09
N ASP A 74 3.51 -9.14 -13.39
CA ASP A 74 2.09 -8.91 -13.05
C ASP A 74 1.89 -7.61 -12.26
N ASP A 75 2.79 -7.33 -11.30
CA ASP A 75 2.79 -6.12 -10.49
C ASP A 75 3.10 -4.87 -11.34
N MET A 76 4.06 -4.97 -12.27
CA MET A 76 4.32 -3.89 -13.24
C MET A 76 3.11 -3.65 -14.14
N ASP A 77 2.53 -4.70 -14.72
CA ASP A 77 1.36 -4.59 -15.59
C ASP A 77 0.17 -3.96 -14.86
N ALA A 78 -0.06 -4.33 -13.59
CA ALA A 78 -1.07 -3.71 -12.74
C ALA A 78 -0.81 -2.21 -12.55
N GLN A 79 0.43 -1.84 -12.19
CA GLN A 79 0.83 -0.43 -12.04
C GLN A 79 0.61 0.38 -13.33
N MET A 80 0.97 -0.16 -14.50
CA MET A 80 0.74 0.51 -15.79
C MET A 80 -0.75 0.64 -16.11
N ARG A 81 -1.54 -0.41 -15.89
CA ARG A 81 -3.01 -0.36 -16.08
C ARG A 81 -3.63 0.70 -15.17
N TRP A 82 -3.29 0.72 -13.88
CA TRP A 82 -3.81 1.69 -12.92
C TRP A 82 -3.40 3.11 -13.25
N HIS A 83 -2.15 3.36 -13.63
CA HIS A 83 -1.72 4.67 -14.11
C HIS A 83 -2.63 5.16 -15.26
N LYS A 84 -2.86 4.31 -16.28
CA LYS A 84 -3.71 4.66 -17.43
C LYS A 84 -5.17 4.89 -17.04
N MET A 85 -5.70 4.13 -16.08
CA MET A 85 -7.07 4.29 -15.58
C MET A 85 -7.26 5.55 -14.73
N ILE A 86 -6.32 5.84 -13.84
CA ILE A 86 -6.35 7.00 -12.95
C ILE A 86 -6.07 8.29 -13.74
N ASN A 87 -5.25 8.21 -14.79
CA ASN A 87 -4.77 9.37 -15.55
C ASN A 87 -4.16 10.47 -14.64
N PRO A 88 -3.26 10.11 -13.70
CA PRO A 88 -2.75 11.01 -12.66
C PRO A 88 -1.92 12.15 -13.24
N HIS A 89 -1.59 13.20 -12.48
CA HIS A 89 -0.65 14.25 -12.91
C HIS A 89 0.73 13.67 -13.26
N CYS A 90 1.22 12.77 -12.40
CA CYS A 90 2.39 11.92 -12.63
C CYS A 90 2.31 10.68 -11.72
N SER A 91 3.22 9.72 -11.91
CA SER A 91 3.31 8.54 -11.05
C SER A 91 4.73 8.20 -10.63
N MET A 92 4.86 7.75 -9.38
CA MET A 92 6.05 7.08 -8.87
C MET A 92 5.75 5.60 -8.69
N LEU A 93 6.38 4.77 -9.53
CA LEU A 93 6.10 3.35 -9.62
C LEU A 93 7.32 2.57 -9.17
N LYS A 94 7.09 1.48 -8.46
CA LYS A 94 8.09 0.46 -8.21
C LYS A 94 8.53 -0.12 -9.55
N PHE A 95 9.83 -0.07 -9.82
CA PHE A 95 10.39 -0.49 -11.11
C PHE A 95 11.53 -1.47 -10.90
N ARG A 96 11.44 -2.64 -11.53
CA ARG A 96 12.47 -3.67 -11.49
C ARG A 96 12.29 -4.57 -12.70
N LEU A 97 13.26 -4.54 -13.61
CA LEU A 97 13.20 -5.37 -14.82
C LEU A 97 13.57 -6.83 -14.53
N SER A 98 13.28 -7.68 -15.51
CA SER A 98 13.65 -9.08 -15.43
C SER A 98 15.16 -9.27 -15.34
N TRP A 99 15.60 -10.31 -14.63
CA TRP A 99 17.01 -10.71 -14.66
C TRP A 99 17.40 -11.46 -15.93
N LYS A 100 16.42 -11.83 -16.77
CA LYS A 100 16.67 -12.49 -18.05
C LYS A 100 16.96 -11.46 -19.14
N PRO A 101 17.92 -11.72 -20.05
CA PRO A 101 18.15 -10.88 -21.22
C PRO A 101 16.87 -10.70 -22.04
N GLY A 102 16.72 -9.53 -22.63
CA GLY A 102 15.54 -9.17 -23.42
C GLY A 102 15.15 -7.72 -23.24
N THR A 103 13.94 -7.41 -23.66
CA THR A 103 13.40 -6.06 -23.61
C THR A 103 12.04 -6.09 -22.95
N THR A 104 11.77 -5.11 -22.09
CA THR A 104 10.48 -4.92 -21.43
C THR A 104 9.86 -3.60 -21.89
N THR A 105 8.67 -3.66 -22.50
CA THR A 105 7.86 -2.48 -22.79
C THR A 105 7.17 -2.01 -21.50
N TYR A 106 7.41 -0.77 -21.09
CA TYR A 106 6.76 -0.19 -19.91
C TYR A 106 6.49 1.29 -20.07
N LEU A 107 5.84 1.94 -19.09
CA LEU A 107 5.66 3.39 -19.06
C LEU A 107 7.01 4.09 -19.14
N LYS A 108 7.09 5.08 -20.03
CA LYS A 108 8.26 5.95 -20.16
C LYS A 108 8.39 6.82 -18.91
N GLY A 109 9.61 6.97 -18.42
CA GLY A 109 9.88 7.80 -17.25
C GLY A 109 11.34 7.84 -16.86
N ASP A 110 11.64 8.75 -15.95
CA ASP A 110 12.95 8.90 -15.32
C ASP A 110 13.12 7.83 -14.25
N ILE A 111 14.27 7.14 -14.24
CA ILE A 111 14.57 6.08 -13.27
C ILE A 111 15.44 6.67 -12.16
N TYR A 112 14.95 6.59 -10.92
CA TYR A 112 15.62 7.06 -9.73
C TYR A 112 16.10 5.89 -8.86
N ILE A 113 17.35 5.98 -8.42
CA ILE A 113 17.91 5.10 -7.41
C ILE A 113 17.50 5.62 -6.02
N GLN A 114 17.22 4.71 -5.10
CA GLN A 114 16.73 5.02 -3.76
C GLN A 114 17.83 4.87 -2.70
N PRO A 115 17.98 5.83 -1.77
CA PRO A 115 18.86 5.67 -0.63
C PRO A 115 18.34 4.55 0.28
N TRP A 116 19.26 3.87 0.96
CA TRP A 116 18.99 2.81 1.94
C TRP A 116 18.26 1.57 1.38
N ALA A 117 18.32 1.36 0.05
CA ALA A 117 17.85 0.12 -0.58
C ALA A 117 18.59 -1.12 -0.04
N PRO A 118 18.05 -2.35 -0.17
CA PRO A 118 18.86 -3.55 0.04
C PRO A 118 20.14 -3.54 -0.81
N ILE A 119 21.25 -4.05 -0.26
CA ILE A 119 22.62 -3.88 -0.82
C ILE A 119 22.73 -4.42 -2.26
N THR A 120 22.01 -5.50 -2.58
CA THR A 120 22.03 -6.16 -3.90
C THR A 120 20.77 -5.89 -4.71
N SER A 121 19.98 -4.87 -4.35
CA SER A 121 18.71 -4.59 -5.00
C SER A 121 18.89 -4.06 -6.42
N SER A 122 18.18 -4.64 -7.39
CA SER A 122 17.94 -4.05 -8.72
C SER A 122 16.60 -3.30 -8.80
N GLU A 123 15.89 -3.15 -7.68
CA GLU A 123 14.68 -2.33 -7.59
C GLU A 123 15.02 -0.83 -7.55
N THR A 124 14.36 -0.05 -8.41
CA THR A 124 14.42 1.41 -8.49
C THR A 124 13.01 2.01 -8.46
N ARG A 125 12.89 3.32 -8.68
CA ARG A 125 11.61 4.03 -8.81
C ARG A 125 11.54 4.70 -10.17
N LEU A 126 10.48 4.42 -10.92
CA LEU A 126 10.21 5.09 -12.19
C LEU A 126 9.24 6.25 -11.97
N TRP A 127 9.61 7.43 -12.46
CA TRP A 127 8.80 8.64 -12.42
C TRP A 127 8.31 8.99 -13.82
N THR A 128 6.99 8.91 -14.03
CA THR A 128 6.40 9.23 -15.34
C THR A 128 6.49 10.74 -15.60
N PRO A 129 6.70 11.17 -16.85
CA PRO A 129 6.62 12.59 -17.18
C PRO A 129 5.20 13.11 -16.97
N ILE A 130 5.04 14.44 -16.87
CA ILE A 130 3.72 15.09 -16.83
C ILE A 130 3.10 15.05 -18.24
N ASP A 131 3.87 15.48 -19.24
CA ASP A 131 3.50 15.40 -20.65
C ASP A 131 3.79 14.00 -21.19
N GLY A 132 2.88 13.43 -21.96
CA GLY A 132 3.04 12.06 -22.47
C GLY A 132 3.10 11.01 -21.35
N LYS A 133 2.49 11.28 -20.18
CA LYS A 133 2.51 10.42 -18.99
C LYS A 133 2.15 8.94 -19.21
N SER A 134 1.39 8.63 -20.25
CA SER A 134 1.00 7.26 -20.63
C SER A 134 1.77 6.69 -21.83
N GLU A 135 2.77 7.40 -22.36
CA GLU A 135 3.70 6.87 -23.36
C GLU A 135 4.47 5.69 -22.80
N THR A 136 4.81 4.75 -23.68
CA THR A 136 5.63 3.59 -23.35
C THR A 136 6.99 3.68 -24.01
N ALA A 137 7.97 3.03 -23.40
CA ALA A 137 9.31 2.85 -23.93
C ALA A 137 9.75 1.38 -23.81
N GLU A 138 10.67 1.00 -24.67
CA GLU A 138 11.38 -0.28 -24.60
C GLU A 138 12.60 -0.14 -23.69
N TYR A 139 12.69 -0.99 -22.67
CA TYR A 139 13.80 -1.02 -21.73
C TYR A 139 14.63 -2.29 -21.92
N ASP A 140 15.95 -2.14 -22.06
CA ASP A 140 16.89 -3.25 -22.14
C ASP A 140 17.18 -3.80 -20.73
N ASN A 141 16.78 -5.06 -20.50
CA ASN A 141 16.87 -5.70 -19.19
C ASN A 141 18.31 -5.91 -18.75
N GLU A 142 19.18 -6.34 -19.67
CA GLU A 142 20.58 -6.64 -19.37
C GLU A 142 21.35 -5.34 -19.11
N ARG A 143 21.09 -4.28 -19.88
CA ARG A 143 21.68 -2.96 -19.63
C ARG A 143 21.27 -2.42 -18.26
N TYR A 144 19.98 -2.50 -17.92
CA TYR A 144 19.47 -2.04 -16.64
C TYR A 144 20.10 -2.81 -15.46
N GLU A 145 20.15 -4.14 -15.56
CA GLU A 145 20.74 -5.00 -14.53
C GLU A 145 22.22 -4.66 -14.33
N ASN A 146 22.99 -4.57 -15.41
CA ASN A 146 24.41 -4.23 -15.34
C ASN A 146 24.66 -2.85 -14.71
N GLN A 147 23.78 -1.87 -14.99
CA GLN A 147 23.84 -0.54 -14.36
C GLN A 147 23.56 -0.60 -12.86
N CYS A 148 22.54 -1.36 -12.43
CA CYS A 148 22.25 -1.58 -11.02
C CYS A 148 23.40 -2.33 -10.31
N PHE A 149 23.97 -3.35 -10.96
CA PHE A 149 25.10 -4.11 -10.44
C PHE A 149 26.33 -3.23 -10.25
N TYR A 150 26.69 -2.44 -11.26
CA TYR A 150 27.80 -1.49 -11.17
C TYR A 150 27.57 -0.46 -10.06
N TYR A 151 26.36 0.11 -9.97
CA TYR A 151 26.01 1.03 -8.90
C TYR A 151 26.19 0.38 -7.53
N ASN A 152 25.64 -0.82 -7.30
CA ASN A 152 25.70 -1.50 -6.01
C ASN A 152 27.12 -1.91 -5.59
N THR A 153 27.97 -2.29 -6.55
CA THR A 153 29.31 -2.85 -6.27
C THR A 153 30.43 -1.83 -6.33
N ILE A 154 30.25 -0.71 -7.04
CA ILE A 154 31.29 0.31 -7.25
C ILE A 154 30.86 1.66 -6.69
N THR A 155 29.75 2.22 -7.18
CA THR A 155 29.33 3.58 -6.81
C THR A 155 28.89 3.64 -5.35
N ARG A 156 27.96 2.78 -4.94
CA ARG A 156 27.32 2.83 -3.63
C ARG A 156 28.29 2.62 -2.46
N VAL A 157 29.31 1.79 -2.66
CA VAL A 157 30.31 1.45 -1.65
C VAL A 157 31.48 2.43 -1.56
N ALA A 158 31.50 3.44 -2.44
CA ALA A 158 32.50 4.50 -2.38
C ALA A 158 32.22 5.46 -1.22
N ARG A 159 33.23 6.29 -0.88
CA ARG A 159 33.14 7.33 0.13
C ARG A 159 32.87 8.69 -0.50
N TYR A 160 31.94 9.44 0.10
CA TYR A 160 31.46 10.72 -0.39
C TYR A 160 31.57 11.79 0.72
N PRO A 161 32.62 12.63 0.68
CA PRO A 161 32.82 13.67 1.70
C PRO A 161 31.69 14.70 1.71
N HIS A 162 31.23 15.07 2.90
CA HIS A 162 30.25 16.15 3.15
C HIS A 162 30.47 16.73 4.56
N LYS A 163 29.83 17.87 4.86
CA LYS A 163 29.99 18.59 6.14
C LYS A 163 28.89 18.32 7.17
N VAL A 164 27.87 17.54 6.82
CA VAL A 164 26.80 17.18 7.76
C VAL A 164 27.32 16.14 8.74
N GLU A 165 27.09 16.39 10.03
CA GLU A 165 27.39 15.47 11.13
C GLU A 165 26.08 15.07 11.81
N GLY A 166 25.91 13.78 12.12
CA GLY A 166 24.69 13.26 12.73
C GLY A 166 24.73 11.75 12.94
N GLU A 167 23.74 11.23 13.66
CA GLU A 167 23.61 9.81 13.96
C GLU A 167 23.54 8.97 12.66
N GLY A 168 24.49 8.05 12.48
CA GLY A 168 24.56 7.17 11.29
C GLY A 168 24.90 7.87 9.96
N ILE A 169 25.40 9.11 10.02
CA ILE A 169 25.92 9.85 8.87
C ILE A 169 27.43 9.58 8.76
N ASP A 170 27.83 8.74 7.81
CA ASP A 170 29.17 8.10 7.77
C ASP A 170 29.94 8.30 6.45
N HIS A 171 29.50 9.23 5.61
CA HIS A 171 30.04 9.47 4.25
C HIS A 171 29.84 8.32 3.27
N CYS A 172 28.91 7.39 3.51
CA CYS A 172 28.47 6.46 2.48
C CYS A 172 27.63 7.18 1.40
N TYR A 173 27.37 6.47 0.30
CA TYR A 173 26.47 6.97 -0.74
C TYR A 173 25.07 7.29 -0.19
N ASP A 174 24.50 6.39 0.62
CA ASP A 174 23.11 6.49 1.06
C ASP A 174 22.87 7.73 1.94
N CYS A 175 23.76 8.01 2.89
CA CYS A 175 23.66 9.23 3.70
C CYS A 175 23.87 10.49 2.85
N THR A 176 24.79 10.45 1.88
CA THR A 176 25.03 11.59 0.97
C THR A 176 23.82 11.88 0.07
N ALA A 177 23.18 10.83 -0.44
CA ALA A 177 21.96 10.95 -1.22
C ALA A 177 20.80 11.50 -0.38
N GLU A 178 20.64 11.04 0.87
CA GLU A 178 19.66 11.60 1.81
C GLU A 178 19.94 13.09 2.09
N ILE A 179 21.20 13.45 2.40
CA ILE A 179 21.63 14.84 2.60
C ILE A 179 21.27 15.70 1.39
N PHE A 180 21.55 15.23 0.17
CA PHE A 180 21.21 15.96 -1.05
C PHE A 180 19.71 16.19 -1.20
N ILE A 181 18.89 15.16 -0.95
CA ILE A 181 17.42 15.25 -1.04
C ILE A 181 16.89 16.26 -0.01
N LEU A 182 17.32 16.15 1.25
CA LEU A 182 16.86 17.02 2.34
C LEU A 182 17.34 18.46 2.15
N LYS A 183 18.57 18.66 1.68
CA LYS A 183 19.10 19.98 1.31
C LYS A 183 18.23 20.65 0.25
N ASN A 184 17.92 19.93 -0.84
CA ASN A 184 17.07 20.46 -1.90
C ASN A 184 15.67 20.81 -1.40
N TRP A 185 15.11 19.99 -0.50
CA TRP A 185 13.83 20.29 0.12
C TRP A 185 13.87 21.55 0.98
N LEU A 186 14.84 21.69 1.89
CA LEU A 186 15.00 22.86 2.75
C LEU A 186 15.20 24.15 1.93
N MET A 187 16.04 24.10 0.90
CA MET A 187 16.27 25.25 0.03
C MET A 187 15.03 25.63 -0.76
N LYS A 188 14.30 24.65 -1.30
CA LYS A 188 13.14 24.89 -2.16
C LYS A 188 11.88 25.31 -1.38
N TRP A 189 11.60 24.64 -0.27
CA TRP A 189 10.33 24.78 0.45
C TRP A 189 10.40 25.70 1.65
N GLU A 190 11.56 25.75 2.33
CA GLU A 190 11.76 26.65 3.46
C GLU A 190 12.61 27.87 3.11
N GLY A 191 13.18 27.93 1.89
CA GLY A 191 13.94 29.08 1.43
C GLY A 191 15.29 29.27 2.12
N LEU A 192 15.79 28.23 2.80
CA LEU A 192 17.07 28.31 3.51
C LEU A 192 18.23 28.45 2.54
N THR A 193 19.17 29.34 2.87
CA THR A 193 20.39 29.57 2.09
C THR A 193 21.68 29.41 2.89
N ASP A 194 21.62 29.51 4.22
CA ASP A 194 22.78 29.37 5.09
C ASP A 194 23.23 27.90 5.18
N GLU A 195 24.48 27.62 4.79
CA GLU A 195 24.99 26.25 4.70
C GLU A 195 25.05 25.57 6.07
N LYS A 196 25.40 26.31 7.13
CA LYS A 196 25.51 25.74 8.47
C LYS A 196 24.14 25.38 9.02
N GLU A 197 23.17 26.30 8.91
CA GLU A 197 21.78 26.06 9.31
C GLU A 197 21.19 24.87 8.55
N ILE A 198 21.40 24.79 7.23
CA ILE A 198 20.96 23.65 6.41
C ILE A 198 21.55 22.35 6.95
N ASN A 199 22.86 22.30 7.22
CA ASN A 199 23.50 21.08 7.73
C ASN A 199 22.95 20.67 9.10
N ASP A 200 22.76 21.62 10.01
CA ASP A 200 22.20 21.38 11.35
C ASP A 200 20.75 20.85 11.24
N ARG A 201 19.95 21.42 10.32
CA ARG A 201 18.58 20.98 10.04
C ARG A 201 18.53 19.59 9.43
N ILE A 202 19.42 19.27 8.48
CA ILE A 202 19.50 17.94 7.86
C ILE A 202 19.84 16.88 8.91
N SER A 203 20.81 17.15 9.78
CA SER A 203 21.18 16.24 10.88
C SER A 203 19.97 15.88 11.75
N LYS A 204 19.21 16.90 12.17
CA LYS A 204 17.98 16.70 12.94
C LYS A 204 16.90 15.96 12.15
N MET A 205 16.69 16.30 10.89
CA MET A 205 15.69 15.64 10.05
C MET A 205 16.02 14.16 9.83
N SER A 206 17.28 13.81 9.57
CA SER A 206 17.73 12.42 9.41
C SER A 206 17.49 11.60 10.69
N PHE A 207 17.81 12.21 11.85
CA PHE A 207 17.52 11.64 13.16
C PHE A 207 16.02 11.35 13.36
N ASP A 208 15.14 12.29 13.00
CA ASP A 208 13.69 12.17 13.15
C ASP A 208 13.08 11.18 12.13
N ILE A 209 13.54 11.20 10.88
CA ILE A 209 13.05 10.34 9.79
C ILE A 209 13.37 8.88 10.08
N SER A 210 14.60 8.57 10.50
CA SER A 210 15.00 7.19 10.79
C SER A 210 14.11 6.54 11.86
N ARG A 211 13.73 7.31 12.88
CA ARG A 211 12.81 6.88 13.96
C ARG A 211 11.35 6.80 13.52
N ALA A 212 10.91 7.71 12.66
CA ALA A 212 9.56 7.68 12.12
C ALA A 212 9.33 6.46 11.22
N CYS A 213 10.32 6.07 10.42
CA CYS A 213 10.25 4.93 9.50
C CYS A 213 10.17 3.57 10.22
N THR A 214 10.61 3.49 11.47
CA THR A 214 10.68 2.24 12.22
C THR A 214 9.46 2.01 13.12
N GLY A 215 8.50 2.95 13.15
CA GLY A 215 7.19 2.74 13.77
C GLY A 215 7.27 2.40 15.26
N GLY A 216 8.27 2.91 15.97
CA GLY A 216 8.53 2.60 17.38
C GLY A 216 9.44 1.37 17.62
N GLN A 217 9.90 0.70 16.56
CA GLN A 217 11.04 -0.21 16.68
C GLN A 217 12.28 0.66 16.95
N LEU A 218 13.09 0.32 17.96
CA LEU A 218 14.31 1.07 18.36
C LEU A 218 15.42 1.10 17.30
N ARG A 219 15.11 0.80 16.04
CA ARG A 219 16.06 0.82 14.95
C ARG A 219 16.28 2.26 14.50
N THR A 220 17.55 2.60 14.36
CA THR A 220 18.05 3.88 13.85
C THR A 220 19.10 3.62 12.77
N LEU A 221 19.71 4.68 12.22
CA LEU A 221 20.82 4.54 11.26
C LEU A 221 22.06 3.90 11.87
N GLU A 222 22.29 4.03 13.18
CA GLU A 222 23.36 3.32 13.90
C GLU A 222 23.03 1.85 14.17
N THR A 223 21.77 1.47 14.04
CA THR A 223 21.38 0.08 14.28
C THR A 223 21.79 -0.79 13.11
N GLY A 224 22.76 -1.68 13.36
CA GLY A 224 23.20 -2.69 12.40
C GLY A 224 22.03 -3.48 11.80
N ASN A 225 22.23 -4.00 10.60
CA ASN A 225 21.24 -4.87 9.98
C ASN A 225 20.97 -6.08 10.89
N LEU A 226 19.71 -6.27 11.25
CA LEU A 226 19.26 -7.49 11.92
C LEU A 226 19.56 -8.69 11.03
N ASP A 227 19.79 -9.84 11.67
CA ASP A 227 19.87 -11.12 10.98
C ASP A 227 18.71 -11.26 9.97
N PRO A 228 18.99 -11.68 8.72
CA PRO A 228 17.97 -11.79 7.68
C PRO A 228 16.74 -12.59 8.11
N THR A 229 16.92 -13.63 8.94
CA THR A 229 15.84 -14.48 9.47
C THR A 229 14.92 -13.70 10.41
N LEU A 230 15.51 -12.87 11.29
CA LEU A 230 14.74 -12.01 12.20
C LEU A 230 13.97 -10.94 11.42
N ARG A 231 14.60 -10.36 10.38
CA ARG A 231 13.95 -9.40 9.48
C ARG A 231 12.75 -10.04 8.78
N LYS A 232 12.90 -11.28 8.27
CA LYS A 232 11.82 -12.05 7.64
C LYS A 232 10.64 -12.26 8.58
N LYS A 233 10.87 -12.68 9.83
CA LYS A 233 9.80 -12.86 10.84
C LYS A 233 9.01 -11.56 11.10
N ALA A 234 9.68 -10.42 11.19
CA ALA A 234 9.03 -9.13 11.41
C ALA A 234 8.21 -8.64 10.19
N ILE A 235 8.66 -8.95 8.97
CA ILE A 235 7.89 -8.69 7.74
C ILE A 235 6.65 -9.58 7.71
N ARG A 236 6.81 -10.88 7.96
CA ARG A 236 5.70 -11.85 8.02
C ARG A 236 4.58 -11.38 8.94
N LYS A 237 4.92 -10.99 10.18
CA LYS A 237 3.94 -10.49 11.15
C LYS A 237 3.11 -9.29 10.65
N ARG A 238 3.66 -8.45 9.76
CA ARG A 238 3.00 -7.23 9.27
C ARG A 238 2.23 -7.43 7.97
N GLN A 239 2.71 -8.35 7.12
CA GLN A 239 2.21 -8.51 5.75
C GLN A 239 1.45 -9.81 5.54
N TRP A 240 1.12 -10.56 6.60
CA TRP A 240 0.38 -11.81 6.52
C TRP A 240 -0.93 -11.73 7.28
N ILE A 241 -1.97 -12.33 6.70
CA ILE A 241 -3.33 -12.44 7.24
C ILE A 241 -3.79 -13.88 6.97
N ASP A 242 -4.31 -14.56 7.99
CA ASP A 242 -4.80 -15.94 7.90
C ASP A 242 -3.78 -16.92 7.27
N ASP A 243 -2.52 -16.86 7.73
CA ASP A 243 -1.40 -17.70 7.26
C ASP A 243 -1.06 -17.58 5.77
N MET A 244 -1.42 -16.46 5.13
CA MET A 244 -1.01 -16.15 3.76
C MET A 244 -0.56 -14.68 3.62
N PRO A 245 0.20 -14.29 2.58
CA PRO A 245 0.46 -12.88 2.29
C PRO A 245 -0.83 -12.08 2.15
N ALA A 246 -0.89 -10.86 2.69
CA ALA A 246 -2.10 -10.04 2.78
C ALA A 246 -2.73 -9.79 1.41
N TYR A 247 -1.91 -9.54 0.37
CA TYR A 247 -2.37 -9.40 -1.01
C TYR A 247 -3.01 -10.70 -1.54
N THR A 248 -2.39 -11.85 -1.29
CA THR A 248 -2.92 -13.17 -1.66
C THR A 248 -4.22 -13.47 -0.93
N ALA A 249 -4.27 -13.23 0.39
CA ALA A 249 -5.48 -13.39 1.20
C ALA A 249 -6.62 -12.50 0.70
N ALA A 250 -6.33 -11.24 0.39
CA ALA A 250 -7.31 -10.31 -0.16
C ALA A 250 -7.81 -10.73 -1.55
N LYS A 251 -6.92 -11.19 -2.44
CA LYS A 251 -7.29 -11.75 -3.76
C LYS A 251 -8.22 -12.96 -3.62
N VAL A 252 -7.88 -13.93 -2.76
CA VAL A 252 -8.70 -15.13 -2.50
C VAL A 252 -10.05 -14.75 -1.91
N LYS A 253 -10.10 -13.79 -0.99
CA LYS A 253 -11.36 -13.30 -0.41
C LYS A 253 -12.25 -12.64 -1.47
N LYS A 254 -11.68 -11.84 -2.37
CA LYS A 254 -12.41 -11.25 -3.51
C LYS A 254 -12.95 -12.33 -4.44
N GLN A 255 -12.13 -13.30 -4.85
CA GLN A 255 -12.56 -14.41 -5.72
C GLN A 255 -13.70 -15.23 -5.10
N ARG A 256 -13.59 -15.60 -3.82
CA ARG A 256 -14.67 -16.32 -3.11
C ARG A 256 -15.97 -15.53 -3.06
N LYS A 257 -15.88 -14.21 -2.89
CA LYS A 257 -17.05 -13.31 -2.92
C LYS A 257 -17.68 -13.31 -4.31
N GLU A 258 -16.90 -13.09 -5.36
CA GLU A 258 -17.39 -13.10 -6.75
C GLU A 258 -17.99 -14.46 -7.16
N GLU A 259 -17.37 -15.57 -6.75
CA GLU A 259 -17.92 -16.91 -6.97
C GLU A 259 -19.25 -17.11 -6.24
N SER A 260 -19.37 -16.63 -5.00
CA SER A 260 -20.63 -16.67 -4.27
C SER A 260 -21.73 -15.86 -4.97
N GLU A 261 -21.39 -14.71 -5.54
CA GLU A 261 -22.27 -13.82 -6.29
C GLU A 261 -22.65 -14.36 -7.68
N LYS A 262 -21.91 -15.34 -8.22
CA LYS A 262 -22.26 -16.04 -9.48
C LYS A 262 -23.09 -17.31 -9.28
N LYS A 263 -23.17 -17.84 -8.06
CA LYS A 263 -24.01 -19.02 -7.77
C LYS A 263 -25.50 -18.70 -7.96
N THR A 264 -26.24 -19.61 -8.58
CA THR A 264 -27.70 -19.53 -8.68
C THR A 264 -28.34 -19.64 -7.30
N VAL A 265 -29.59 -19.19 -7.14
CA VAL A 265 -30.33 -19.27 -5.87
C VAL A 265 -30.34 -20.70 -5.33
N GLU A 266 -30.52 -21.69 -6.20
CA GLU A 266 -30.52 -23.13 -5.87
C GLU A 266 -29.16 -23.64 -5.37
N GLN A 267 -28.07 -23.04 -5.84
CA GLN A 267 -26.71 -23.36 -5.41
C GLN A 267 -26.31 -22.63 -4.12
N ARG A 268 -26.97 -21.52 -3.79
CA ARG A 268 -26.69 -20.71 -2.59
C ARG A 268 -27.41 -21.24 -1.35
N TYR A 269 -28.63 -21.74 -1.49
CA TYR A 269 -29.48 -22.13 -0.37
C TYR A 269 -29.64 -23.65 -0.27
N SER A 270 -29.76 -24.16 0.96
CA SER A 270 -30.05 -25.58 1.17
C SER A 270 -31.46 -25.92 0.65
N LYS A 271 -31.69 -27.19 0.26
CA LYS A 271 -33.02 -27.66 -0.18
C LYS A 271 -34.13 -27.35 0.82
N PHE A 272 -33.82 -27.37 2.11
CA PHE A 272 -34.75 -26.99 3.17
C PHE A 272 -35.10 -25.49 3.12
N ALA A 273 -34.10 -24.63 2.97
CA ALA A 273 -34.31 -23.18 2.86
C ALA A 273 -35.10 -22.81 1.60
N LEU A 274 -34.80 -23.42 0.45
CA LEU A 274 -35.53 -23.21 -0.80
C LEU A 274 -37.01 -23.58 -0.66
N LYS A 275 -37.32 -24.72 -0.02
CA LYS A 275 -38.70 -25.16 0.21
C LYS A 275 -39.48 -24.22 1.15
N GLN A 276 -38.80 -23.65 2.14
CA GLN A 276 -39.40 -22.65 3.03
C GLN A 276 -39.65 -21.33 2.29
N MET A 277 -38.70 -20.89 1.46
CA MET A 277 -38.85 -19.68 0.63
C MET A 277 -40.01 -19.82 -0.36
N GLU A 278 -40.11 -20.97 -1.04
CA GLU A 278 -41.20 -21.30 -1.96
C GLU A 278 -42.57 -21.30 -1.25
N ALA A 279 -42.66 -21.90 -0.05
CA ALA A 279 -43.88 -21.88 0.77
C ALA A 279 -44.29 -20.46 1.22
N MET A 280 -43.34 -19.53 1.31
CA MET A 280 -43.58 -18.11 1.59
C MET A 280 -43.85 -17.28 0.31
N GLY A 281 -43.95 -17.94 -0.86
CA GLY A 281 -44.28 -17.30 -2.13
C GLY A 281 -43.10 -16.69 -2.87
N TYR A 282 -41.86 -17.09 -2.56
CA TYR A 282 -40.69 -16.65 -3.31
C TYR A 282 -40.73 -17.18 -4.75
N LYS A 283 -40.57 -16.27 -5.72
CA LYS A 283 -40.27 -16.57 -7.12
C LYS A 283 -39.10 -15.70 -7.55
N GLU A 284 -38.16 -16.28 -8.27
CA GLU A 284 -36.96 -15.57 -8.71
C GLU A 284 -37.34 -14.36 -9.59
N GLY A 285 -37.03 -13.15 -9.12
CA GLY A 285 -37.36 -11.89 -9.80
C GLY A 285 -38.66 -11.19 -9.37
N GLU A 286 -39.47 -11.78 -8.49
CA GLU A 286 -40.71 -11.17 -7.96
C GLU A 286 -40.60 -10.88 -6.45
N GLY A 287 -41.38 -9.92 -5.96
CA GLY A 287 -41.46 -9.56 -4.53
C GLY A 287 -41.99 -10.67 -3.65
N LEU A 288 -41.41 -10.87 -2.46
CA LEU A 288 -41.91 -11.84 -1.48
C LEU A 288 -43.37 -11.54 -1.04
N GLY A 289 -44.20 -12.58 -0.89
CA GLY A 289 -45.59 -12.49 -0.38
C GLY A 289 -46.67 -12.88 -1.40
N LYS A 290 -47.89 -13.12 -0.91
CA LYS A 290 -49.02 -13.72 -1.66
C LYS A 290 -49.40 -12.99 -2.95
N GLU A 291 -49.08 -11.70 -3.07
CA GLU A 291 -49.38 -10.86 -4.24
C GLU A 291 -48.14 -10.37 -5.01
N GLY A 292 -46.93 -10.83 -4.69
CA GLY A 292 -45.72 -10.41 -5.41
C GLY A 292 -45.23 -8.98 -5.11
N LYS A 293 -45.84 -8.29 -4.13
CA LYS A 293 -45.63 -6.86 -3.83
C LYS A 293 -44.57 -6.57 -2.75
N GLY A 294 -43.93 -7.60 -2.18
CA GLY A 294 -42.88 -7.41 -1.18
C GLY A 294 -41.50 -7.17 -1.78
N ILE A 295 -40.47 -7.25 -0.94
CA ILE A 295 -39.08 -7.06 -1.37
C ILE A 295 -38.69 -8.19 -2.34
N ALA A 296 -38.23 -7.84 -3.54
CA ALA A 296 -37.89 -8.80 -4.61
C ALA A 296 -36.54 -9.50 -4.41
N GLN A 297 -35.71 -8.96 -3.53
CA GLN A 297 -34.44 -9.56 -3.14
C GLN A 297 -34.54 -10.09 -1.70
N PRO A 298 -34.12 -11.33 -1.43
CA PRO A 298 -34.01 -11.82 -0.06
C PRO A 298 -33.18 -10.83 0.77
N VAL A 299 -33.58 -10.58 2.02
CA VAL A 299 -32.77 -9.79 2.95
C VAL A 299 -31.41 -10.48 3.07
N GLU A 300 -30.36 -9.83 2.57
CA GLU A 300 -29.00 -10.36 2.66
C GLU A 300 -28.63 -10.53 4.13
N SER A 301 -28.10 -11.69 4.49
CA SER A 301 -27.57 -11.89 5.82
C SER A 301 -26.30 -11.03 5.97
N ALA A 302 -26.42 -9.86 6.57
CA ALA A 302 -25.26 -9.20 7.17
C ALA A 302 -24.62 -10.22 8.13
N GLY A 303 -23.32 -10.48 7.95
CA GLY A 303 -22.62 -11.63 8.53
C GLY A 303 -22.98 -11.92 9.99
N ASN A 304 -23.59 -13.08 10.23
CA ASN A 304 -23.86 -13.59 11.57
C ASN A 304 -22.53 -13.98 12.25
N LEU A 305 -22.00 -13.13 13.13
CA LEU A 305 -20.75 -13.42 13.83
C LEU A 305 -20.90 -14.17 15.17
N ARG A 306 -22.11 -14.39 15.67
CA ARG A 306 -22.45 -15.31 16.78
C ARG A 306 -23.97 -15.27 16.97
N GLY A 307 -24.65 -16.42 16.87
CA GLY A 307 -26.11 -16.52 16.82
C GLY A 307 -26.85 -15.60 17.81
N ARG A 308 -27.46 -14.54 17.26
CA ARG A 308 -28.61 -13.79 17.78
C ARG A 308 -29.37 -13.31 16.53
N GLY A 309 -30.68 -13.53 16.50
CA GLY A 309 -31.50 -13.57 15.28
C GLY A 309 -31.62 -12.26 14.48
N LEU A 310 -32.46 -12.30 13.45
CA LEU A 310 -32.67 -11.25 12.44
C LEU A 310 -32.95 -9.87 13.08
N GLY A 311 -32.16 -8.86 12.68
CA GLY A 311 -32.30 -7.46 13.10
C GLY A 311 -31.27 -6.97 14.14
N PHE A 312 -30.25 -7.77 14.48
CA PHE A 312 -29.23 -7.34 15.45
C PHE A 312 -28.19 -6.40 14.83
N ASP A 313 -28.28 -5.12 15.17
CA ASP A 313 -27.34 -4.06 14.81
C ASP A 313 -26.44 -3.71 16.01
N VAL A 314 -25.13 -3.89 15.86
CA VAL A 314 -24.14 -3.58 16.91
C VAL A 314 -23.95 -2.07 17.06
N THR A 315 -24.33 -1.26 16.06
CA THR A 315 -24.18 0.19 16.12
C THR A 315 -25.25 0.88 16.96
N THR A 316 -26.39 0.24 17.24
CA THR A 316 -27.38 0.70 18.22
C THR A 316 -27.04 0.29 19.65
N ALA A 317 -26.26 -0.78 19.86
CA ALA A 317 -25.88 -1.27 21.20
C ALA A 317 -24.84 -0.38 21.93
N PHE A 318 -24.13 0.49 21.21
CA PHE A 318 -23.09 1.36 21.78
C PHE A 318 -23.25 2.85 21.48
N LYS A 319 -24.38 3.29 20.92
CA LYS A 319 -24.60 4.71 20.58
C LYS A 319 -25.41 5.53 21.57
N ASN A 320 -25.93 4.95 22.65
CA ASN A 320 -26.60 5.70 23.70
C ASN A 320 -26.05 5.30 25.08
N VAL A 321 -24.83 5.74 25.39
CA VAL A 321 -24.48 6.02 26.79
C VAL A 321 -24.36 7.54 26.90
N PRO A 322 -25.40 8.23 27.40
CA PRO A 322 -25.25 9.61 27.84
C PRO A 322 -24.13 9.70 28.88
N GLU A 323 -23.33 10.75 28.76
CA GLU A 323 -22.06 11.02 29.45
C GLU A 323 -22.19 11.26 30.98
N GLU A 324 -23.23 10.74 31.64
CA GLU A 324 -23.56 11.08 33.04
C GLU A 324 -23.63 9.87 34.00
N GLN A 325 -23.13 8.70 33.62
CA GLN A 325 -23.04 7.53 34.54
C GLN A 325 -21.64 6.93 34.67
N ALA A 326 -20.60 7.68 34.34
CA ALA A 326 -19.21 7.32 34.67
C ALA A 326 -18.80 7.63 36.13
N ALA A 327 -19.71 8.12 36.97
CA ALA A 327 -19.39 8.62 38.32
C ALA A 327 -19.78 7.69 39.50
N ALA A 328 -20.21 6.43 39.28
CA ALA A 328 -20.73 5.58 40.37
C ALA A 328 -20.11 4.17 40.47
N ALA A 329 -18.89 3.94 39.96
CA ALA A 329 -18.17 2.66 40.13
C ALA A 329 -16.78 2.83 40.75
N GLY A 330 -16.63 3.83 41.63
CA GLY A 330 -15.44 4.10 42.42
C GLY A 330 -15.77 4.31 43.90
N ALA A 331 -16.55 3.43 44.51
CA ALA A 331 -16.71 3.34 45.96
C ALA A 331 -17.36 2.00 46.34
N GLY A 332 -16.63 1.12 47.03
CA GLY A 332 -17.25 0.03 47.79
C GLY A 332 -16.54 -1.32 47.74
N ALA A 333 -15.73 -1.54 48.79
CA ALA A 333 -15.15 -2.78 49.30
C ALA A 333 -13.99 -3.41 48.52
#